data_AF-S6TWN7-F1
#
_entry.id   AF-S6TWN7-F1
#
_cell.length_a   1.000
_cell.length_b   1.000
_cell.length_c   1.000
_cell.angle_alpha   90.00
_cell.angle_beta   90.00
_cell.angle_gamma   90.00
#
_symmetry.space_group_name_H-M   'P 1'
#
loop_
_entity.id
_entity.type
_entity.pdbx_description
1 polymer ?
#
loop_
_entity_poly.entity_id
_entity_poly.type
_entity_poly.pdbx_seq_one_letter_code
_entity_poly.pdbx_strand_id
1 'polypeptide(L)'
;FAAFHVMASSLFIWLGWVMFSESPSSLVCVILALGGHLAYFIGLLIRQKTIYNYTLKTDGATVEYYLHYPDFASSFFKGIAIAVILI
;
A
#
# COMPACT_ATOMS: atom_id res chain seq x y z
N PHE A 1 7.13 -10.78 -5.83
CA PHE A 1 6.55 -9.42 -5.86
C PHE A 1 6.76 -8.66 -4.56
N ALA A 2 6.19 -9.10 -3.42
CA ALA A 2 6.32 -8.38 -2.14
C ALA A 2 7.77 -8.21 -1.66
N ALA A 3 8.60 -9.26 -1.68
CA ALA A 3 9.99 -9.17 -1.24
C ALA A 3 10.84 -8.19 -2.07
N PHE A 4 10.64 -8.17 -3.41
CA PHE A 4 11.31 -7.23 -4.30
C PHE A 4 10.86 -5.78 -4.02
N HIS A 5 9.56 -5.57 -3.79
CA HIS A 5 9.05 -4.25 -3.41
C HIS A 5 9.59 -3.77 -2.07
N VAL A 6 9.63 -4.63 -1.06
CA VAL A 6 10.20 -4.29 0.26
C VAL A 6 11.68 -3.92 0.12
N MET A 7 12.46 -4.72 -0.62
CA MET A 7 13.87 -4.42 -0.89
C MET A 7 14.06 -3.08 -1.62
N ALA A 8 13.27 -2.80 -2.67
CA ALA A 8 13.32 -1.54 -3.40
C ALA A 8 12.92 -0.35 -2.51
N SER A 9 11.91 -0.50 -1.64
CA SER A 9 11.51 0.54 -0.70
C SER A 9 12.56 0.78 0.40
N SER A 10 13.23 -0.26 0.88
CA SER A 10 14.36 -0.09 1.82
C SER A 10 15.52 0.68 1.19
N LEU A 11 15.87 0.38 -0.07
CA LEU A 11 16.90 1.12 -0.81
C LEU A 11 16.49 2.58 -1.05
N PHE A 12 15.23 2.82 -1.39
CA PHE A 12 14.69 4.16 -1.61
C PHE A 12 14.73 5.02 -0.33
N ILE A 13 14.35 4.46 0.83
CA ILE A 13 14.44 5.16 2.12
C ILE A 13 15.89 5.46 2.48
N TRP A 14 16.79 4.49 2.28
CA TRP A 14 18.22 4.67 2.55
C TRP A 14 18.84 5.78 1.67
N LEU A 15 18.57 5.78 0.37
CA LEU A 15 19.04 6.83 -0.55
C LEU A 15 18.46 8.20 -0.19
N GLY A 16 17.18 8.27 0.16
CA GLY A 16 16.56 9.51 0.62
C GLY A 16 17.23 10.06 1.89
N TRP A 17 17.60 9.20 2.82
CA TRP A 17 18.34 9.57 4.02
C TRP A 17 19.74 10.13 3.70
N VAL A 18 20.47 9.50 2.77
CA VAL A 18 21.79 9.98 2.33
C VAL A 18 21.67 11.38 1.70
N MET A 19 20.72 11.58 0.80
CA MET A 19 20.50 12.89 0.16
C MET A 19 20.19 14.00 1.18
N PHE A 20 19.29 13.72 2.14
CA PHE A 20 18.97 14.66 3.21
C PHE A 20 20.16 14.97 4.11
N SER A 21 20.99 13.97 4.40
CA SER A 21 22.20 14.14 5.22
C SER A 21 23.23 15.03 4.55
N GLU A 22 23.32 15.00 3.21
CA GLU A 22 24.19 15.89 2.44
C GLU A 22 23.64 17.30 2.29
N SER A 23 22.32 17.45 2.12
CA SER A 23 21.67 18.75 1.97
C SER A 23 20.33 18.78 2.70
N PRO A 24 20.23 19.50 3.83
CA PRO A 24 18.95 19.69 4.51
C PRO A 24 17.89 20.32 3.60
N SER A 25 18.29 21.07 2.58
CA SER A 25 17.44 21.65 1.55
C SER A 25 16.68 20.59 0.74
N SER A 26 17.21 19.37 0.63
CA SER A 26 16.57 18.27 -0.09
C SER A 26 15.42 17.62 0.70
N LEU A 27 15.17 18.05 1.94
CA LEU A 27 14.09 17.55 2.81
C LEU A 27 12.74 17.52 2.08
N VAL A 28 12.40 18.59 1.35
CA VAL A 28 11.13 18.68 0.62
C VAL A 28 11.03 17.56 -0.42
N CYS A 29 12.12 17.31 -1.16
CA CYS A 29 12.17 16.22 -2.14
C CYS A 29 11.98 14.86 -1.47
N VAL A 30 12.64 14.61 -0.34
CA VAL A 30 12.54 13.34 0.41
C VAL A 30 11.12 13.13 0.96
N ILE A 31 10.49 14.16 1.52
CA ILE A 31 9.11 14.10 2.03
C ILE A 31 8.12 13.77 0.90
N LEU A 32 8.22 14.45 -0.24
CA LEU A 32 7.35 14.19 -1.39
C LEU A 32 7.52 12.77 -1.92
N ALA A 33 8.77 12.30 -2.00
CA ALA A 33 9.12 10.97 -2.47
C ALA A 33 8.55 9.88 -1.52
N LEU A 34 8.65 10.08 -0.20
CA LEU A 34 8.04 9.20 0.81
C LEU A 34 6.51 9.24 0.77
N GLY A 35 5.91 10.42 0.60
CA GLY A 35 4.46 10.57 0.46
C GLY A 35 3.91 9.81 -0.75
N GLY A 36 4.59 9.91 -1.90
CA GLY A 36 4.24 9.14 -3.09
C GLY A 36 4.38 7.63 -2.89
N HIS A 37 5.44 7.19 -2.21
CA HIS A 37 5.64 5.77 -1.88
C HIS A 37 4.53 5.25 -0.95
N LEU A 38 4.16 6.00 0.08
CA LEU A 38 3.08 5.66 1.00
C LEU A 38 1.74 5.57 0.26
N ALA A 39 1.42 6.55 -0.59
CA ALA A 39 0.20 6.55 -1.39
C ALA A 39 0.09 5.31 -2.29
N TYR A 40 1.20 4.89 -2.91
CA TYR A 40 1.25 3.66 -3.71
C TYR A 40 0.89 2.42 -2.88
N PHE A 41 1.49 2.24 -1.70
CA PHE A 41 1.20 1.10 -0.84
C PHE A 41 -0.23 1.11 -0.31
N ILE A 42 -0.75 2.27 0.08
CA ILE A 42 -2.15 2.43 0.49
C ILE A 42 -3.06 2.00 -0.64
N GLY A 43 -2.80 2.45 -1.88
CA GLY A 43 -3.54 2.04 -3.08
C GLY A 43 -3.54 0.52 -3.29
N LEU A 44 -2.39 -0.14 -3.13
CA LEU A 44 -2.29 -1.60 -3.20
C LEU A 44 -3.08 -2.31 -2.10
N LEU A 45 -3.09 -1.75 -0.89
CA LEU A 45 -3.77 -2.34 0.26
C LEU A 45 -5.29 -2.24 0.14
N ILE A 46 -5.81 -1.08 -0.28
CA ILE A 46 -7.25 -0.82 -0.44
C ILE A 46 -7.84 -1.42 -1.73
N ARG A 47 -7.00 -1.84 -2.68
CA ARG A 47 -7.47 -2.47 -3.92
C ARG A 47 -8.33 -3.68 -3.61
N GLN A 48 -9.48 -3.77 -4.27
CA GLN A 48 -10.36 -4.93 -4.21
C GLN A 48 -9.63 -6.20 -4.66
N LYS A 49 -9.75 -7.26 -3.88
CA LYS A 49 -9.14 -8.57 -4.14
C LYS A 49 -10.22 -9.56 -4.50
N THR A 50 -9.93 -10.44 -5.46
CA THR A 50 -10.74 -11.65 -5.68
C THR A 50 -10.09 -12.76 -4.88
N ILE A 51 -10.85 -13.41 -4.02
CA ILE A 51 -10.38 -14.54 -3.24
C ILE A 51 -11.09 -15.79 -3.76
N TYR A 52 -10.31 -16.84 -3.95
CA TYR A 52 -10.76 -18.14 -4.44
C TYR A 52 -10.65 -19.16 -3.32
N ASN A 53 -11.75 -19.84 -3.03
CA ASN A 53 -11.79 -20.95 -2.08
C ASN A 53 -11.93 -22.26 -2.86
N TYR A 54 -10.92 -23.12 -2.77
CA TYR A 54 -10.87 -24.39 -3.49
C TYR A 54 -11.17 -25.52 -2.52
N THR A 55 -12.15 -26.35 -2.84
CA THR A 55 -12.42 -27.59 -2.10
C THR A 55 -12.17 -28.77 -3.03
N LEU A 56 -11.18 -29.58 -2.68
CA LEU A 56 -10.81 -30.79 -3.43
C LEU A 56 -11.29 -32.03 -2.67
N LYS A 57 -12.01 -32.91 -3.35
CA LYS A 57 -12.48 -34.20 -2.87
C LYS A 57 -11.99 -35.30 -3.82
N THR A 58 -12.09 -36.55 -3.39
CA THR A 58 -11.70 -37.71 -4.20
C THR A 58 -12.58 -37.91 -5.44
N ASP A 59 -13.78 -37.35 -5.45
CA ASP A 59 -14.78 -37.43 -6.51
C ASP A 59 -14.92 -36.15 -7.34
N GLY A 60 -14.23 -35.06 -6.96
CA GLY A 60 -14.30 -33.80 -7.70
C GLY A 60 -13.67 -32.60 -7.00
N ALA A 61 -13.72 -31.45 -7.67
CA ALA A 61 -13.20 -30.18 -7.18
C ALA A 61 -14.26 -29.09 -7.34
N THR A 62 -14.48 -28.27 -6.30
CA THR A 62 -15.32 -27.06 -6.36
C THR A 62 -14.47 -25.82 -6.10
N VAL A 63 -14.85 -24.71 -6.75
CA VAL A 63 -14.24 -23.40 -6.51
C VAL A 63 -15.33 -22.37 -6.23
N GLU A 64 -15.17 -21.61 -5.16
CA GLU A 64 -16.01 -20.46 -4.82
C GLU A 64 -15.18 -19.18 -4.97
N TYR A 65 -15.79 -18.13 -5.53
CA TYR A 65 -15.14 -16.83 -5.70
C TYR A 65 -15.89 -15.76 -4.90
N TYR A 66 -15.13 -14.87 -4.26
CA TYR A 66 -15.69 -13.72 -3.55
C TYR A 66 -14.82 -12.48 -3.76
N LEU A 67 -15.50 -11.36 -3.95
CA LEU A 67 -14.87 -10.04 -4.04
C LEU A 67 -14.73 -9.50 -2.62
N HIS A 68 -13.49 -9.33 -2.19
CA HIS A 68 -13.16 -8.82 -0.87
C HIS A 68 -12.61 -7.40 -0.98
N TYR A 69 -13.26 -6.50 -0.25
CA TYR A 69 -12.77 -5.15 0.00
C TYR A 69 -12.31 -5.06 1.46
N PRO A 70 -11.18 -4.40 1.77
CA PRO A 70 -10.67 -4.36 3.14
C PRO A 70 -11.59 -3.57 4.08
N ASP A 71 -11.86 -4.11 5.25
CA ASP A 71 -12.77 -3.49 6.24
C ASP A 71 -12.31 -2.11 6.69
N PHE A 72 -10.99 -1.88 6.76
CA PHE A 72 -10.42 -0.60 7.19
C PHE A 72 -10.54 0.51 6.13
N ALA A 73 -10.76 0.16 4.85
CA ALA A 73 -10.69 1.14 3.77
C ALA A 73 -11.81 2.19 3.85
N SER A 74 -13.01 1.80 4.29
CA SER A 74 -14.11 2.74 4.53
C SER A 74 -13.77 3.79 5.60
N SER A 75 -13.26 3.34 6.76
CA SER A 75 -12.83 4.23 7.85
C SER A 75 -11.68 5.14 7.43
N PHE A 76 -10.74 4.61 6.62
CA PHE A 76 -9.63 5.37 6.08
C PHE A 76 -10.10 6.53 5.18
N PHE A 77 -11.00 6.28 4.23
CA PHE A 77 -11.55 7.34 3.38
C PHE A 77 -12.39 8.36 4.15
N LYS A 78 -13.16 7.93 5.16
CA LYS A 78 -13.87 8.85 6.05
C LYS A 78 -12.91 9.77 6.80
N GLY A 79 -11.80 9.23 7.30
CA GLY A 79 -10.76 10.02 7.96
C GLY A 79 -10.16 11.09 7.04
N ILE A 80 -9.83 10.72 5.80
CA ILE A 80 -9.33 11.68 4.78
C ILE A 80 -10.38 12.76 4.51
N ALA A 81 -11.65 12.38 4.33
CA ALA A 81 -12.71 13.34 4.05
C ALA A 81 -12.86 14.38 5.17
N ILE A 82 -12.80 13.94 6.43
CA ILE A 82 -12.82 14.85 7.59
C ILE A 82 -11.60 15.77 7.59
N ALA A 83 -10.40 15.22 7.37
CA ALA A 83 -9.17 16.01 7.34
C ALA A 83 -9.20 17.10 6.26
N VAL A 84 -9.72 16.79 5.07
CA VAL A 84 -9.85 17.75 3.96
C VAL A 84 -10.85 18.87 4.27
N ILE A 85 -11.94 18.58 4.98
CA ILE A 85 -12.94 19.59 5.35
C ILE A 85 -12.42 20.56 6.43
N LEU A 86 -11.49 20.11 7.27
CA LEU A 86 -10.96 20.88 8.41
C LEU A 86 -9.73 21.74 8.06
N ILE A 87 -9.15 21.59 6.87
CA ILE A 87 -8.03 22.40 6.35
C ILE A 87 -8.59 23.55 5.50
#